data_AF-A0A8G2C5J8-F1
#
_entry.id   AF-A0A8G2C5J8-F1
#
_cell.length_a   1.000
_cell.length_b   1.000
_cell.length_c   1.000
_cell.angle_alpha   90.00
_cell.angle_beta   90.00
_cell.angle_gamma   90.00
#
_symmetry.space_group_name_H-M   'P 1'
#
loop_
_entity.id
_entity.type
_entity.pdbx_description
1 polymer ?
#
loop_
_entity_poly.entity_id
_entity_poly.type
_entity_poly.pdbx_seq_one_letter_code
_entity_poly.pdbx_strand_id
1 'polypeptide(L)'
;MNVSCLEKVVEYASMPLHGTLSRKLRKGLKIQINEGRTYEKAVLFLGSDFLRVTEKEEGMSVNTYYGWEEIASIRTYSSEPEE
;
A
#
# COMPACT_ATOMS: atom_id res chain seq x y z
N MET A 1 2.53 -3.73 16.18
CA MET A 1 2.32 -2.26 16.00
C MET A 1 0.84 -1.96 16.14
N ASN A 2 0.44 -0.72 16.47
CA ASN A 2 -0.98 -0.36 16.49
C ASN A 2 -1.49 -0.24 15.03
N VAL A 3 -2.58 -0.96 14.70
CA VAL A 3 -3.17 -0.99 13.34
C VAL A 3 -3.47 0.42 12.83
N SER A 4 -4.06 1.27 13.66
CA SER A 4 -4.38 2.66 13.28
C SER A 4 -3.15 3.50 12.92
N CYS A 5 -1.97 3.17 13.46
CA CYS A 5 -0.71 3.81 13.06
C CYS A 5 -0.27 3.33 11.68
N LEU A 6 -0.38 2.03 11.39
CA LEU A 6 -0.04 1.46 10.09
C LEU A 6 -0.97 1.95 8.99
N GLU A 7 -2.26 2.05 9.25
CA GLU A 7 -3.25 2.64 8.32
C GLU A 7 -2.85 4.05 7.93
N LYS A 8 -2.46 4.90 8.89
CA LYS A 8 -2.00 6.27 8.61
C LYS A 8 -0.77 6.33 7.70
N VAL A 9 0.17 5.38 7.85
CA VAL A 9 1.33 5.28 6.93
C VAL A 9 0.87 4.97 5.52
N VAL A 10 -0.07 4.02 5.36
CA VAL A 10 -0.67 3.68 4.07
C VAL A 10 -1.45 4.86 3.49
N GLU A 11 -2.20 5.59 4.32
CA GLU A 11 -2.96 6.77 3.91
C GLU A 11 -2.07 7.90 3.43
N TYR A 12 -0.92 8.12 4.07
CA TYR A 12 0.08 9.10 3.64
C TYR A 12 0.62 8.76 2.24
N ALA A 13 0.97 7.50 2.00
CA ALA A 13 1.52 7.02 0.74
C ALA A 13 0.50 6.93 -0.42
N SER A 14 -0.79 7.14 -0.15
CA SER A 14 -1.86 6.90 -1.11
C SER A 14 -2.90 8.02 -1.16
N MET A 15 -3.80 7.95 -2.13
CA MET A 15 -4.94 8.84 -2.29
C MET A 15 -6.22 8.00 -2.38
N PRO A 16 -7.33 8.42 -1.74
CA PRO A 16 -8.59 7.68 -1.79
C PRO A 16 -9.11 7.59 -3.24
N LEU A 17 -9.67 6.44 -3.59
CA LEU A 17 -10.43 6.27 -4.83
C LEU A 17 -11.90 6.53 -4.52
N HIS A 18 -12.44 7.59 -5.12
CA HIS A 18 -13.79 8.09 -4.83
C HIS A 18 -14.85 6.99 -4.99
N GLY A 19 -15.72 6.85 -3.98
CA GLY A 19 -16.78 5.84 -3.97
C GLY A 19 -16.32 4.43 -3.59
N THR A 20 -15.08 4.25 -3.09
CA THR A 20 -14.55 2.95 -2.67
C THR A 20 -13.78 3.04 -1.34
N LEU A 21 -13.58 1.90 -0.68
CA LEU A 21 -12.63 1.76 0.44
C LEU A 21 -11.16 1.57 -0.02
N SER A 22 -10.93 1.70 -1.33
CA SER A 22 -9.62 1.53 -1.92
C SER A 22 -8.91 2.87 -2.08
N ARG A 23 -7.60 2.80 -2.16
CA ARG A 23 -6.68 3.93 -2.30
C ARG A 23 -5.68 3.58 -3.38
N LYS A 24 -5.22 4.57 -4.15
CA LYS A 24 -4.15 4.38 -5.13
C LYS A 24 -2.86 4.98 -4.58
N LEU A 25 -1.73 4.28 -4.71
CA LEU A 25 -0.43 4.87 -4.39
C LEU A 25 -0.25 6.19 -5.16
N ARG A 26 0.31 7.20 -4.48
CA ARG A 26 0.64 8.49 -5.12
C ARG A 26 1.64 8.25 -6.25
N LYS A 27 1.59 9.10 -7.27
CA LYS A 27 2.54 9.03 -8.40
C LYS A 27 3.97 9.14 -7.88
N GLY A 28 4.84 8.23 -8.30
CA GLY A 28 6.25 8.21 -7.89
C GLY A 28 6.50 7.55 -6.53
N LEU A 29 5.46 7.16 -5.79
CA LEU A 29 5.63 6.40 -4.55
C LEU A 29 5.63 4.89 -4.79
N LYS A 30 6.46 4.21 -3.99
CA LYS A 30 6.48 2.75 -3.85
C LYS A 30 6.29 2.37 -2.38
N ILE A 31 5.75 1.20 -2.13
CA ILE A 31 5.55 0.67 -0.77
C ILE A 31 6.09 -0.75 -0.66
N GLN A 32 6.62 -1.12 0.49
CA GLN A 32 7.07 -2.47 0.81
C GLN A 32 6.54 -2.86 2.18
N ILE A 33 6.06 -4.09 2.30
CA ILE A 33 5.52 -4.66 3.54
C ILE A 33 6.47 -5.77 4.01
N ASN A 34 6.84 -5.77 5.30
CA ASN A 34 7.64 -6.83 5.96
C ASN A 34 8.92 -7.23 5.20
N GLU A 35 9.64 -6.26 4.64
CA GLU A 35 10.85 -6.49 3.83
C GLU A 35 10.64 -7.39 2.60
N GLY A 36 9.40 -7.66 2.21
CA GLY A 36 9.05 -8.45 1.06
C GLY A 36 9.21 -7.69 -0.25
N ARG A 37 8.32 -7.96 -1.20
CA ARG A 37 8.32 -7.28 -2.50
C ARG A 37 8.03 -5.78 -2.36
N THR A 38 8.65 -4.97 -3.22
CA THR A 38 8.30 -3.56 -3.42
C THR A 38 7.20 -3.44 -4.47
N TYR A 39 6.14 -2.73 -4.12
CA TYR A 39 4.95 -2.49 -4.91
C TYR A 39 4.97 -1.07 -5.50
N GLU A 40 4.73 -0.95 -6.79
CA GLU A 40 4.61 0.33 -7.51
C GLU A 40 3.27 0.38 -8.26
N LYS A 41 2.64 1.57 -8.34
CA LYS A 41 1.34 1.78 -9.03
C LYS A 41 0.21 0.89 -8.51
N ALA A 42 0.36 0.31 -7.32
CA ALA A 42 -0.62 -0.56 -6.70
C ALA A 42 -1.86 0.20 -6.20
N VAL A 43 -2.97 -0.53 -6.14
CA VAL A 43 -4.18 -0.14 -5.42
C VAL A 43 -4.19 -0.86 -4.08
N LEU A 44 -4.49 -0.12 -3.02
CA LEU A 44 -4.48 -0.58 -1.64
C LEU A 44 -5.91 -0.57 -1.12
N PHE A 45 -6.32 -1.63 -0.43
CA PHE A 45 -7.60 -1.68 0.28
C PHE A 45 -7.31 -1.89 1.77
N LEU A 46 -7.85 -1.00 2.60
CA LEU A 46 -7.72 -1.04 4.04
C LEU A 46 -8.98 -1.71 4.58
N GLY A 47 -8.90 -3.02 4.81
CA GLY A 47 -9.93 -3.77 5.53
C GLY A 47 -9.75 -3.64 7.04
N SER A 48 -10.76 -4.05 7.81
CA SER A 48 -10.68 -4.11 9.27
C SER A 48 -9.51 -4.97 9.76
N ASP A 49 -9.30 -6.12 9.13
CA ASP A 49 -8.37 -7.15 9.62
C ASP A 49 -7.14 -7.32 8.72
N PHE A 50 -7.17 -6.76 7.51
CA PHE A 50 -6.11 -6.93 6.53
C PHE A 50 -5.88 -5.72 5.63
N LEU A 51 -4.65 -5.58 5.16
CA LEU A 51 -4.27 -4.78 4.01
C LEU A 51 -4.27 -5.67 2.77
N ARG A 52 -4.97 -5.26 1.71
CA ARG A 52 -4.81 -5.87 0.38
C ARG A 52 -4.07 -4.93 -0.55
N VAL A 53 -3.07 -5.47 -1.23
CA VAL A 53 -2.30 -4.81 -2.28
C VAL A 53 -2.66 -5.45 -3.62
N THR A 54 -3.13 -4.65 -4.56
CA THR A 54 -3.52 -5.08 -5.91
C THR A 54 -2.57 -4.47 -6.94
N GLU A 55 -1.92 -5.31 -7.73
CA GLU A 55 -1.06 -4.94 -8.86
C GLU A 55 -1.65 -5.46 -10.18
N LYS A 56 -1.17 -4.91 -11.29
CA LYS A 56 -1.40 -5.49 -12.62
C LYS A 56 -0.11 -6.12 -13.12
N GLU A 57 -0.13 -7.41 -13.40
CA GLU A 57 0.98 -8.16 -13.97
C GLU A 57 0.48 -8.96 -15.16
N GLU A 58 1.12 -8.82 -16.33
CA GLU A 58 0.78 -9.59 -17.54
C GLU A 58 -0.72 -9.60 -17.90
N GLY A 59 -1.42 -8.48 -17.65
CA GLY A 59 -2.87 -8.35 -17.89
C GLY A 59 -3.76 -8.96 -16.79
N MET A 60 -3.18 -9.62 -15.80
CA MET A 60 -3.87 -10.15 -14.62
C MET A 60 -3.90 -9.12 -13.48
N SER A 61 -4.90 -9.25 -12.62
CA SER A 61 -4.98 -8.51 -11.35
C SER A 61 -4.45 -9.42 -10.24
N VAL A 62 -3.27 -9.09 -9.72
CA VAL A 62 -2.60 -9.87 -8.67
C VAL A 62 -2.90 -9.22 -7.32
N ASN A 63 -3.40 -10.01 -6.36
CA ASN A 63 -3.82 -9.51 -5.05
C ASN A 63 -3.00 -10.20 -3.97
N THR A 64 -2.25 -9.41 -3.19
CA THR A 64 -1.55 -9.88 -1.98
C THR A 64 -2.30 -9.39 -0.75
N TYR A 65 -2.47 -10.26 0.24
CA TYR A 65 -3.16 -9.96 1.49
C TYR A 65 -2.18 -10.06 2.65
N TYR A 66 -2.24 -9.08 3.55
CA TYR A 66 -1.45 -9.02 4.77
C TYR A 66 -2.39 -8.83 5.95
N GLY A 67 -2.40 -9.77 6.90
CA GLY A 67 -3.08 -9.55 8.17
C GLY A 67 -2.39 -8.40 8.91
N TRP A 68 -3.17 -7.44 9.45
CA TRP A 68 -2.57 -6.28 10.11
C TRP A 68 -1.65 -6.66 11.28
N GLU A 69 -1.99 -7.75 11.99
CA GLU A 69 -1.22 -8.27 13.11
C GLU A 69 0.14 -8.83 12.69
N GLU A 70 0.27 -9.27 11.43
CA GLU A 70 1.49 -9.84 10.87
C GLU A 70 2.41 -8.77 10.28
N ILE A 71 1.94 -7.52 10.13
CA ILE A 71 2.76 -6.42 9.62
C ILE A 71 3.70 -5.91 10.72
N ALA A 72 4.95 -6.32 10.61
CA ALA A 72 6.06 -5.85 11.42
C ALA A 72 6.62 -4.50 10.93
N SER A 73 6.57 -4.23 9.62
CA SER A 73 7.08 -2.97 9.05
C SER A 73 6.43 -2.59 7.71
N ILE A 74 6.39 -1.29 7.45
CA ILE A 74 6.04 -0.70 6.16
C ILE A 74 7.14 0.30 5.79
N ARG A 75 7.69 0.19 4.58
CA ARG A 75 8.61 1.19 4.00
C ARG A 75 7.93 1.89 2.83
N THR A 76 8.09 3.20 2.75
CA THR A 76 7.67 4.00 1.60
C THR A 76 8.87 4.61 0.93
N TYR A 77 8.91 4.57 -0.40
CA TYR A 77 9.98 5.14 -1.20
C TYR A 77 9.40 6.29 -2.03
N SER A 78 10.06 7.44 -1.97
CA SER A 78 9.79 8.61 -2.80
C SER A 78 11.08 9.00 -3.51
N SER A 79 11.00 9.39 -4.78
CA SER A 79 12.11 10.07 -5.43
C SER A 79 12.37 11.41 -4.74
N GLU A 80 13.64 11.81 -4.61
CA GLU A 80 13.96 13.20 -4.29
C GLU A 80 13.38 14.10 -5.39
N PRO A 81 12.82 15.28 -5.05
CA PRO A 81 12.49 16.26 -6.06
C PRO A 81 13.79 16.64 -6.78
N GLU A 82 13.80 16.56 -8.12
CA GLU A 82 14.85 17.18 -8.93
C GLU A 82 14.87 18.68 -8.58
N GLU A 83 15.99 19.19 -8.06
CA GLU A 83 16.21 20.62 -7.77
C GLU A 83 16.14 21.50 -9.03
#